data_AF-A0A6B3FWT4-F1
#
_entry.id   AF-A0A6B3FWT4-F1
#
_cell.length_a   1.000
_cell.length_b   1.000
_cell.length_c   1.000
_cell.angle_alpha   90.00
_cell.angle_beta   90.00
_cell.angle_gamma   90.00
#
_symmetry.space_group_name_H-M   'P 1'
#
loop_
_entity.id
_entity.type
_entity.pdbx_description
1 polymer ?
#
loop_
_entity_poly.entity_id
_entity_poly.type
_entity_poly.pdbx_seq_one_letter_code
_entity_poly.pdbx_strand_id
1 'polypeptide(L)'
;MTFPVVGMVGGGQLARMTHEAGIPLGLKFKLLSDTPQDSAAQVVSEVVIGDYRDLDTLRAFARGCDVITFDHEHVPTEHLRALEADGIPVR
;
A
#
# COMPACT_ATOMS: atom_id res chain seq x y z
N MET A 1 15.74 13.51 10.44
CA MET A 1 14.46 12.85 10.80
C MET A 1 13.98 12.10 9.58
N THR A 2 13.67 10.82 9.72
CA THR A 2 13.06 10.00 8.66
C THR A 2 11.57 9.93 8.92
N PHE A 3 10.77 10.24 7.90
CA PHE A 3 9.31 10.07 7.96
C PHE A 3 8.94 8.64 7.58
N PRO A 4 7.91 8.06 8.20
CA PRO A 4 7.50 6.69 7.92
C PRO A 4 6.89 6.56 6.52
N VAL A 5 7.05 5.37 5.94
CA VAL A 5 6.50 4.95 4.65
C VAL A 5 5.28 4.07 4.88
N VAL A 6 4.11 4.56 4.49
CA VAL A 6 2.86 3.81 4.48
C VAL A 6 2.70 3.14 3.12
N GLY A 7 2.67 1.81 3.11
CA GLY A 7 2.25 1.02 1.95
C GLY A 7 0.72 0.96 1.89
N MET A 8 0.14 1.46 0.81
CA MET A 8 -1.30 1.37 0.53
C MET A 8 -1.52 0.31 -0.54
N VAL A 9 -2.28 -0.74 -0.23
CA VAL A 9 -2.71 -1.75 -1.20
C VAL A 9 -4.12 -1.42 -1.69
N GLY A 10 -4.25 -1.24 -3.01
CA GLY A 10 -5.48 -0.80 -3.67
C GLY A 10 -5.37 0.65 -4.13
N GLY A 11 -5.75 0.89 -5.39
CA GLY A 11 -5.58 2.17 -6.08
C GLY A 11 -6.81 3.08 -6.10
N GLY A 12 -7.86 2.77 -5.33
CA GLY A 12 -9.15 3.44 -5.40
C GLY A 12 -9.17 4.86 -4.84
N GLN A 13 -10.37 5.41 -4.72
CA GLN A 13 -10.57 6.77 -4.21
C GLN A 13 -10.22 6.92 -2.72
N LEU A 14 -10.37 5.89 -1.88
CA LEU A 14 -10.04 6.03 -0.45
C LEU A 14 -8.51 6.06 -0.29
N ALA A 15 -7.75 5.29 -1.06
CA ALA A 15 -6.30 5.38 -1.15
C ALA A 15 -5.85 6.79 -1.52
N ARG A 16 -6.50 7.41 -2.53
CA ARG A 16 -6.22 8.78 -2.95
C ARG A 16 -6.47 9.79 -1.83
N MET A 17 -7.63 9.70 -1.17
CA MET A 17 -7.99 10.59 -0.06
C MET A 17 -7.07 10.39 1.15
N THR A 18 -6.67 9.16 1.41
CA THR A 18 -5.76 8.80 2.51
C THR A 18 -4.35 9.35 2.25
N HIS A 19 -3.87 9.25 1.00
CA HIS A 19 -2.61 9.85 0.60
C HIS A 19 -2.61 11.37 0.84
N GLU A 20 -3.66 12.07 0.40
CA GLU A 20 -3.83 13.51 0.60
C GLU A 20 -3.78 13.88 2.09
N ALA A 21 -4.47 13.13 2.95
CA ALA A 21 -4.47 13.34 4.39
C ALA A 21 -3.10 13.07 5.05
N GLY A 22 -2.26 12.21 4.46
CA GLY A 22 -0.92 11.89 4.94
C GLY A 22 0.14 12.96 4.66
N ILE A 23 -0.06 13.78 3.62
CA ILE A 23 0.87 14.86 3.22
C ILE A 23 1.18 15.84 4.37
N PRO A 24 0.20 16.45 5.06
CA PRO A 24 0.47 17.40 6.14
C PRO A 24 1.15 16.76 7.36
N LEU A 25 1.10 15.44 7.50
CA LEU A 25 1.76 14.67 8.55
C LEU A 25 3.22 14.30 8.18
N GLY A 26 3.65 14.63 6.96
CA GLY A 26 4.96 14.26 6.42
C GLY A 26 5.09 12.79 6.04
N LEU A 27 4.00 12.02 6.04
CA LEU A 27 4.04 10.60 5.68
C LEU A 27 4.46 10.41 4.22
N LYS A 28 5.29 9.40 3.97
CA LYS A 28 5.54 8.91 2.61
C LYS A 28 4.54 7.83 2.28
N PHE A 29 4.08 7.79 1.03
CA PHE A 29 3.13 6.80 0.55
C PHE A 29 3.74 6.02 -0.60
N LYS A 30 3.62 4.70 -0.52
CA LYS A 30 3.92 3.76 -1.60
C LYS A 30 2.63 3.04 -1.95
N LEU A 31 2.24 2.99 -3.21
CA LEU A 31 0.96 2.45 -3.66
C LEU A 31 1.15 1.16 -4.45
N LEU A 32 0.43 0.09 -4.10
CA LEU A 32 0.24 -1.08 -4.96
C LEU A 32 -1.09 -0.92 -5.70
N SER A 33 -1.03 -0.79 -7.02
CA SER A 33 -2.20 -0.57 -7.88
C SER A 33 -2.29 -1.65 -8.95
N ASP A 34 -3.51 -2.00 -9.34
CA ASP A 34 -3.73 -2.97 -10.42
C ASP A 34 -3.38 -2.34 -11.79
N THR A 35 -3.63 -1.04 -11.94
CA THR A 35 -3.36 -0.30 -13.17
C THR A 35 -2.87 1.14 -12.93
N PRO A 36 -2.02 1.70 -13.82
CA PRO A 36 -1.65 3.11 -13.73
C PRO A 36 -2.85 4.07 -13.82
N GLN A 37 -4.00 3.65 -14.36
CA GLN A 37 -5.19 4.48 -14.50
C GLN A 37 -6.02 4.61 -13.21
N ASP A 38 -5.68 3.86 -12.17
CA ASP A 38 -6.38 3.91 -10.89
C ASP A 38 -6.28 5.29 -10.24
N SER A 39 -7.32 5.67 -9.49
CA SER A 39 -7.49 7.02 -8.94
C SER A 39 -6.27 7.50 -8.14
N ALA A 40 -5.74 6.66 -7.24
CA ALA A 40 -4.58 6.99 -6.43
C ALA A 40 -3.27 6.93 -7.23
N ALA A 41 -3.17 6.05 -8.23
CA ALA A 41 -1.98 5.93 -9.08
C ALA A 41 -1.71 7.20 -9.91
N GLN A 42 -2.75 8.01 -10.14
CA GLN A 42 -2.63 9.31 -10.83
C GLN A 42 -1.99 10.41 -9.97
N VAL A 43 -1.89 10.25 -8.65
CA VAL A 43 -1.44 11.31 -7.74
C VAL A 43 -0.32 10.91 -6.78
N VAL A 44 -0.17 9.61 -6.50
CA VAL A 44 0.92 9.09 -5.66
C VAL A 44 2.20 9.02 -6.51
N SER A 45 3.31 9.49 -5.95
CA SER A 45 4.60 9.54 -6.66
C SER A 45 5.29 8.17 -6.77
N GLU A 46 5.10 7.29 -5.78
CA GLU A 46 5.70 5.95 -5.75
C GLU A 46 4.62 4.87 -5.95
N VAL A 47 4.45 4.43 -7.19
CA VAL A 47 3.45 3.42 -7.59
C VAL A 47 4.14 2.15 -8.07
N VAL A 48 3.71 1.02 -7.53
CA VAL A 48 4.03 -0.32 -8.01
C VAL A 48 2.77 -0.87 -8.67
N ILE A 49 2.91 -1.31 -9.93
CA ILE A 49 1.83 -2.02 -10.62
C ILE A 49 1.98 -3.51 -10.36
N GLY A 50 0.93 -4.14 -9.84
CA GLY A 50 0.96 -5.56 -9.48
C GLY A 50 -0.37 -6.04 -8.92
N ASP A 51 -0.47 -7.36 -8.73
CA ASP A 51 -1.68 -8.03 -8.25
C ASP A 51 -1.57 -8.33 -6.75
N TYR A 52 -2.48 -7.76 -5.94
CA TYR A 52 -2.53 -8.00 -4.50
C TYR A 52 -2.95 -9.44 -4.13
N ARG A 53 -3.41 -10.25 -5.09
CA ARG A 53 -3.72 -11.67 -4.90
C ARG A 53 -2.48 -12.56 -5.05
N ASP A 54 -1.37 -12.00 -5.52
CA ASP A 54 -0.08 -12.66 -5.53
C ASP A 54 0.72 -12.30 -4.27
N LEU A 55 1.00 -13.30 -3.44
CA LEU A 55 1.72 -13.13 -2.18
C LEU A 55 3.15 -12.62 -2.42
N ASP A 56 3.80 -13.05 -3.48
CA ASP A 56 5.18 -12.62 -3.78
C ASP A 56 5.21 -11.15 -4.21
N THR A 57 4.20 -10.71 -4.97
CA THR A 57 3.97 -9.29 -5.26
C THR A 57 3.76 -8.48 -3.98
N LEU A 58 2.89 -8.93 -3.06
CA LEU A 58 2.66 -8.25 -1.78
C LEU A 58 3.94 -8.16 -0.94
N ARG A 59 4.70 -9.24 -0.83
CA ARG A 59 5.99 -9.26 -0.12
C ARG A 59 7.01 -8.32 -0.76
N ALA A 60 7.06 -8.31 -2.10
CA ALA A 60 7.95 -7.43 -2.82
C ALA A 60 7.59 -5.95 -2.62
N PHE A 61 6.31 -5.65 -2.64
CA PHE A 61 5.76 -4.33 -2.35
C PHE A 61 6.07 -3.88 -0.92
N ALA A 62 5.88 -4.77 0.06
CA ALA A 62 6.10 -4.52 1.48
C ALA A 62 7.51 -4.08 1.84
N ARG A 63 8.52 -4.45 1.03
CA ARG A 63 9.90 -4.04 1.26
C ARG A 63 10.02 -2.52 1.21
N GLY A 64 10.52 -1.95 2.31
CA GLY A 64 10.72 -0.51 2.48
C GLY A 64 9.49 0.24 3.01
N CYS A 65 8.37 -0.45 3.28
CA CYS A 65 7.25 0.10 4.02
C CYS A 65 7.45 -0.12 5.52
N ASP A 66 7.12 0.90 6.33
CA ASP A 66 7.09 0.78 7.79
C ASP A 66 5.77 0.16 8.28
N VAL A 67 4.70 0.33 7.50
CA VAL A 67 3.36 -0.25 7.74
C VAL A 67 2.64 -0.46 6.42
N ILE A 68 1.78 -1.46 6.35
CA ILE A 68 0.88 -1.70 5.22
C ILE A 68 -0.57 -1.53 5.70
N THR A 69 -1.36 -0.87 4.87
CA THR A 69 -2.81 -0.74 5.01
C THR A 69 -3.51 -0.89 3.66
N PHE A 70 -4.84 -0.90 3.65
CA PHE A 70 -5.64 -1.34 2.52
C PHE A 70 -6.78 -0.35 2.21
N ASP A 71 -7.06 -0.19 0.93
CA ASP A 71 -8.20 0.60 0.43
C ASP A 71 -9.51 -0.22 0.40
N HIS A 72 -9.42 -1.56 0.44
CA HIS A 72 -10.55 -2.49 0.32
C HIS A 72 -10.29 -3.86 0.96
N GLU A 73 -11.34 -4.67 1.12
CA GLU A 73 -11.30 -5.97 1.80
C GLU A 73 -10.94 -7.16 0.88
N HIS A 74 -10.79 -6.95 -0.43
CA HIS A 74 -10.52 -8.05 -1.38
C HIS A 74 -9.14 -8.72 -1.28
N VAL A 75 -8.23 -8.24 -0.43
CA VAL A 75 -6.94 -8.91 -0.24
C VAL A 75 -7.16 -10.25 0.48
N PRO A 76 -6.65 -11.38 -0.05
CA PRO A 76 -6.85 -12.68 0.58
C PRO A 76 -6.35 -12.69 2.04
N THR A 77 -7.17 -13.21 2.94
CA THR A 77 -6.86 -13.18 4.38
C THR A 77 -5.60 -13.99 4.71
N GLU A 78 -5.34 -15.10 3.99
CA GLU A 78 -4.11 -15.86 4.14
C GLU A 78 -2.86 -15.04 3.82
N HIS A 79 -2.94 -14.08 2.89
CA HIS A 79 -1.81 -13.21 2.56
C HIS A 79 -1.56 -12.18 3.64
N LEU A 80 -2.62 -11.65 4.26
CA LEU A 80 -2.50 -10.76 5.42
C LEU A 80 -1.76 -11.47 6.56
N ARG A 81 -2.16 -12.72 6.85
CA ARG A 81 -1.50 -13.56 7.87
C ARG A 81 -0.05 -13.86 7.53
N ALA A 82 0.26 -14.11 6.25
CA ALA A 82 1.63 -14.34 5.80
C ALA A 82 2.50 -13.09 5.99
N LEU A 83 1.99 -11.90 5.64
CA LEU A 83 2.71 -10.63 5.87
C LEU A 83 2.95 -10.36 7.36
N GLU A 84 1.95 -10.60 8.21
CA GLU A 84 2.10 -10.49 9.66
C GLU A 84 3.16 -11.47 10.20
N ALA A 85 3.15 -12.72 9.71
CA ALA A 85 4.12 -13.75 10.10
C ALA A 85 5.55 -13.41 9.63
N ASP A 86 5.69 -12.69 8.51
CA ASP A 86 6.96 -12.14 8.02
C ASP A 86 7.44 -10.91 8.83
N GLY A 87 6.67 -10.49 9.84
CA GLY A 87 7.01 -9.37 10.74
C GLY A 87 6.62 -7.98 10.19
N ILE A 88 5.82 -7.93 9.11
CA ILE A 88 5.38 -6.68 8.50
C ILE A 88 4.17 -6.14 9.27
N PRO A 89 4.18 -4.88 9.73
CA PRO A 89 3.02 -4.30 10.39
C PRO A 89 1.84 -4.11 9.41
N VAL A 90 0.79 -4.89 9.58
CA VAL A 90 -0.47 -4.83 8.80
C VAL A 90 -1.54 -4.11 9.63
N ARG A 91 -2.20 -3.07 9.10
CA ARG A 91 -3.16 -2.21 9.83
C ARG A 91 -4.43 -1.91 9.05
#